data_AF-A0A553V2Y6-F1
#
_entry.id   AF-A0A553V2Y6-F1
#
_cell.length_a   1.000
_cell.length_b   1.000
_cell.length_c   1.000
_cell.angle_alpha   90.00
_cell.angle_beta   90.00
_cell.angle_gamma   90.00
#
_symmetry.space_group_name_H-M   'P 1'
#
loop_
_entity.id
_entity.type
_entity.pdbx_description
1 polymer ?
#
loop_
_entity_poly.entity_id
_entity_poly.type
_entity_poly.pdbx_seq_one_letter_code
_entity_poly.pdbx_strand_id
1 'polypeptide(L)'
;MTAFLLILTAAVLTGLLLWFKQNVGLRWAGGADGRGAEAVNGADQDELELPPQFRLHSGFDSSFSPDDALPIKTRQHLFGTGESNLYAELLATLAGSSYKVFPNIRLGQVFQEIGESSSPTLSILRDQTVGFLVVETPEFRPVLGLMLVGRAYGAEVQPRSSLPAANTELVTLAFRSARLPLLHIDAKRNIDAEELSTLVMPHLMRT
;
A
#
# COMPACT_ATOMS: atom_id res chain seq x y z
N MET A 1 -24.43 -25.41 -35.25
CA MET A 1 -23.27 -25.35 -34.31
C MET A 1 -23.16 -24.04 -33.53
N THR A 2 -24.01 -23.04 -33.77
CA THR A 2 -23.94 -21.72 -33.11
C THR A 2 -24.69 -21.63 -31.77
N ALA A 3 -25.72 -22.46 -31.56
CA ALA A 3 -26.50 -22.45 -30.31
C ALA A 3 -25.74 -23.05 -29.10
N PHE A 4 -24.87 -24.03 -29.34
CA PHE A 4 -24.09 -24.68 -28.27
C PHE A 4 -22.98 -23.78 -27.70
N LEU A 5 -22.42 -22.90 -28.53
CA LEU A 5 -21.35 -21.98 -28.11
C LEU A 5 -21.86 -20.88 -27.17
N LEU A 6 -23.10 -20.42 -27.36
CA LEU A 6 -23.74 -19.41 -26.51
C LEU A 6 -24.15 -19.93 -25.12
N ILE A 7 -24.51 -21.21 -25.02
CA ILE A 7 -24.86 -21.82 -23.74
C ILE A 7 -23.59 -22.06 -22.90
N LEU A 8 -22.48 -22.42 -23.56
CA LEU A 8 -21.20 -22.65 -22.88
C LEU A 8 -20.61 -21.34 -22.32
N THR A 9 -20.71 -20.23 -23.06
CA THR A 9 -20.22 -18.93 -22.57
C THR A 9 -21.06 -18.39 -21.42
N ALA A 10 -22.39 -18.58 -21.44
CA ALA A 10 -23.26 -18.18 -20.35
C ALA A 10 -22.98 -18.95 -19.05
N ALA A 11 -22.70 -20.26 -19.14
CA ALA A 11 -22.39 -21.12 -17.98
C ALA A 11 -21.01 -20.81 -17.37
N VAL A 12 -20.02 -20.49 -18.20
CA VAL A 12 -18.68 -20.10 -17.72
C VAL A 12 -18.73 -18.72 -17.05
N LEU A 13 -19.51 -17.77 -17.58
CA LEU A 13 -19.66 -16.45 -16.96
C LEU A 13 -20.38 -16.52 -15.61
N THR A 14 -21.41 -17.36 -15.49
CA THR A 14 -22.14 -17.53 -14.21
C THR A 14 -21.30 -18.26 -13.17
N GLY A 15 -20.49 -19.25 -13.57
CA GLY A 15 -19.54 -19.92 -12.67
C GLY A 15 -18.45 -18.97 -12.16
N LEU A 16 -17.91 -18.10 -13.03
CA LEU A 16 -16.88 -17.14 -12.64
C LEU A 16 -17.43 -16.06 -11.68
N LEU A 17 -18.66 -15.59 -11.91
CA LEU A 17 -19.33 -14.61 -11.05
C LEU A 17 -19.66 -15.17 -9.67
N LEU A 18 -20.07 -16.44 -9.58
CA LEU A 18 -20.33 -17.12 -8.31
C LEU A 18 -19.04 -17.36 -7.51
N TRP A 19 -17.95 -17.74 -8.19
CA TRP A 19 -16.64 -17.89 -7.56
C TRP A 19 -16.08 -16.55 -7.05
N PHE A 20 -16.24 -15.47 -7.83
CA PHE A 20 -15.81 -14.13 -7.42
C PHE A 20 -16.61 -13.61 -6.22
N LYS A 21 -17.91 -13.90 -6.15
CA LYS A 21 -18.80 -13.50 -5.05
C LYS A 21 -18.55 -14.27 -3.75
N GLN A 22 -17.97 -15.48 -3.81
CA GLN A 22 -17.63 -16.27 -2.63
C GLN A 22 -16.21 -16.01 -2.10
N ASN A 23 -15.23 -15.75 -2.97
CA ASN A 23 -13.83 -15.54 -2.55
C ASN A 23 -13.48 -14.08 -2.24
N VAL A 24 -14.27 -13.13 -2.71
CA VAL A 24 -14.13 -11.71 -2.35
C VAL A 24 -15.22 -11.42 -1.32
N GLY A 25 -14.85 -11.31 -0.05
CA GLY A 25 -15.73 -11.03 1.09
C GLY A 25 -16.36 -9.63 1.07
N LEU A 26 -16.99 -9.26 -0.05
CA LEU A 26 -17.69 -8.02 -0.29
C LEU A 26 -19.20 -8.26 -0.06
N ARG A 27 -19.61 -8.23 1.21
CA ARG A 27 -21.02 -7.92 1.55
C ARG A 27 -21.26 -6.46 1.16
N TRP A 28 -21.79 -6.25 -0.03
CA TRP A 28 -22.43 -5.00 -0.41
C TRP A 28 -23.68 -4.82 0.47
N ALA A 29 -23.56 -4.00 1.52
CA ALA A 29 -24.71 -3.45 2.21
C ALA A 29 -25.25 -2.26 1.39
N GLY A 30 -26.12 -2.57 0.43
CA GLY A 30 -27.05 -1.57 -0.12
C GLY A 30 -28.23 -1.44 0.84
N GLY A 31 -28.53 -0.21 1.25
CA GLY A 31 -29.58 0.09 2.21
C GLY A 31 -31.00 -0.04 1.66
N ALA A 32 -31.94 -0.27 2.57
CA ALA A 32 -33.25 0.40 2.65
C ALA A 32 -33.98 -0.06 3.92
N ASP A 33 -34.73 0.88 4.48
CA ASP A 33 -35.94 0.72 5.30
C ASP A 33 -35.80 0.43 6.80
N GLY A 34 -36.04 1.50 7.56
CA GLY A 34 -36.29 1.46 8.98
C GLY A 34 -37.55 0.64 9.29
N ARG A 35 -37.37 -0.38 10.13
CA ARG A 35 -38.37 -0.94 11.03
C ARG A 35 -37.63 -1.64 12.16
N GLY A 36 -37.89 -1.19 13.39
CA GLY A 36 -37.70 -1.91 14.65
C GLY A 36 -36.31 -2.52 14.87
N ALA A 37 -35.41 -1.77 15.49
CA ALA A 37 -34.36 -2.38 16.31
C ALA A 37 -35.03 -2.98 17.55
N GLU A 38 -35.69 -4.13 17.37
CA GLU A 38 -36.02 -5.04 18.45
C GLU A 38 -34.69 -5.58 18.96
N ALA A 39 -34.34 -5.22 20.18
CA ALA A 39 -33.12 -5.67 20.82
C ALA A 39 -33.16 -7.20 20.93
N VAL A 40 -32.44 -7.87 20.03
CA VAL A 40 -32.11 -9.29 20.16
C VAL A 40 -31.12 -9.41 21.33
N ASN A 41 -31.67 -9.45 22.53
CA ASN A 41 -31.00 -9.96 23.72
C ASN A 41 -30.87 -11.46 23.54
N GLY A 42 -29.73 -11.91 23.03
CA GLY A 42 -29.47 -13.32 22.79
C GLY A 42 -28.43 -13.54 21.71
N ALA A 43 -27.18 -13.19 22.00
CA ALA A 43 -26.04 -13.79 21.33
C ALA A 43 -24.91 -13.85 22.36
N ASP A 44 -24.49 -15.07 22.67
CA ASP A 44 -23.28 -15.40 23.39
C ASP A 44 -22.15 -14.46 22.94
N GLN A 45 -21.76 -13.53 23.80
CA GLN A 45 -20.48 -12.85 23.68
C GLN A 45 -19.45 -13.86 24.19
N ASP A 46 -19.06 -14.79 23.32
CA ASP A 46 -17.71 -15.34 23.37
C ASP A 46 -16.78 -14.14 23.21
N GLU A 47 -16.48 -13.48 24.33
CA GLU A 47 -15.44 -12.49 24.46
C GLU A 47 -14.19 -13.17 23.90
N LEU A 48 -13.76 -12.72 22.73
CA LEU A 48 -12.61 -13.29 22.03
C LEU A 48 -11.40 -13.01 22.93
N GLU A 49 -11.12 -13.91 23.88
CA GLU A 49 -10.01 -13.78 24.82
C GLU A 49 -8.73 -13.82 23.99
N LEU A 50 -8.25 -12.61 23.67
CA LEU A 50 -6.99 -12.46 22.97
C LEU A 50 -5.89 -13.07 23.85
N PRO A 51 -4.94 -13.83 23.28
CA PRO A 51 -3.81 -14.34 24.02
C PRO A 51 -3.12 -13.19 24.79
N PRO A 52 -2.49 -13.45 25.95
CA PRO A 52 -2.03 -12.40 26.88
C PRO A 52 -1.04 -11.39 26.28
N GLN A 53 -0.38 -11.75 25.16
CA GLN A 53 0.50 -10.88 24.40
C GLN A 53 -0.22 -9.86 23.49
N PHE A 54 -1.52 -10.01 23.25
CA PHE A 54 -2.33 -9.12 22.43
C PHE A 54 -3.31 -8.37 23.33
N ARG A 55 -3.14 -7.05 23.41
CA ARG A 55 -4.08 -6.17 24.09
C ARG A 55 -4.67 -5.22 23.06
N LEU A 56 -5.99 -5.24 22.92
CA LEU A 56 -6.70 -4.24 22.13
C LEU A 56 -7.07 -3.09 23.06
N HIS A 57 -6.48 -1.91 22.84
CA HIS A 57 -6.96 -0.69 23.46
C HIS A 57 -8.06 -0.13 22.56
N SER A 58 -9.33 -0.30 22.96
CA SER A 58 -10.47 0.15 22.17
C SER A 58 -10.53 1.68 22.04
N GLY A 59 -9.79 2.42 22.87
CA GLY A 59 -9.91 3.87 23.01
C GLY A 59 -11.21 4.32 23.68
N PHE A 60 -12.11 3.37 23.97
CA PHE A 60 -13.37 3.56 24.69
C PHE A 60 -13.29 3.07 26.14
N ASP A 61 -12.25 2.30 26.47
CA ASP A 61 -12.01 1.81 27.82
C ASP A 61 -11.19 2.82 28.64
N SER A 62 -11.77 3.25 29.76
CA SER A 62 -11.22 4.07 30.85
C SER A 62 -11.06 5.58 30.61
N SER A 63 -11.76 6.36 31.45
CA SER A 63 -11.46 7.69 31.98
C SER A 63 -10.69 8.69 31.09
N PHE A 64 -11.01 8.75 29.80
CA PHE A 64 -10.46 9.78 28.92
C PHE A 64 -11.09 11.13 29.30
N SER A 65 -10.33 11.98 30.00
CA SER A 65 -10.75 13.36 30.25
C SER A 65 -10.58 14.16 28.96
N PRO A 66 -11.57 14.98 28.54
CA PRO A 66 -11.42 15.88 27.40
C PRO A 66 -10.21 16.82 27.50
N ASP A 67 -9.75 17.10 28.72
CA ASP A 67 -8.58 17.95 28.99
C ASP A 67 -7.24 17.27 28.60
N ASP A 68 -7.22 15.93 28.52
CA ASP A 68 -6.05 15.16 28.07
C ASP A 68 -6.06 14.91 26.55
N ALA A 69 -7.06 15.43 25.84
CA ALA A 69 -7.23 15.18 24.42
C ALA A 69 -6.21 15.94 23.56
N LEU A 70 -5.34 15.21 22.87
CA LEU A 70 -4.52 15.77 21.81
C LEU A 70 -5.42 16.19 20.63
N PRO A 71 -5.19 17.36 19.99
CA PRO A 71 -5.98 17.84 18.86
C PRO A 71 -5.60 17.12 17.55
N ILE A 72 -5.76 15.80 17.55
CA ILE A 72 -5.37 14.92 16.45
C ILE A 72 -6.60 14.19 15.90
N LYS A 73 -6.59 13.91 14.60
CA LYS A 73 -7.63 13.13 13.92
C LYS A 73 -6.99 12.18 12.92
N THR A 74 -7.53 10.98 12.81
CA THR A 74 -7.14 10.04 11.76
C THR A 74 -7.47 10.61 10.39
N ARG A 75 -6.51 10.51 9.46
CA ARG A 75 -6.72 10.91 8.07
C ARG A 75 -7.70 9.96 7.40
N GLN A 76 -8.53 10.47 6.49
CA GLN A 76 -9.44 9.65 5.70
C GLN A 76 -8.68 8.75 4.70
N HIS A 77 -7.60 9.28 4.10
CA HIS A 77 -6.79 8.57 3.12
C HIS A 77 -5.31 8.71 3.48
N LEU A 78 -4.55 7.61 3.32
CA LEU A 78 -3.11 7.58 3.57
C LEU A 78 -2.30 8.00 2.33
N PHE A 79 -2.79 7.64 1.15
CA PHE A 79 -2.18 7.88 -0.16
C PHE A 79 -2.95 8.93 -0.97
N GLY A 80 -2.25 9.63 -1.85
CA GLY A 80 -2.91 10.34 -2.95
C GLY A 80 -3.45 9.36 -4.00
N THR A 81 -4.37 9.79 -4.87
CA THR A 81 -4.99 8.92 -5.88
C THR A 81 -3.99 8.15 -6.74
N GLY A 82 -2.95 8.83 -7.24
CA GLY A 82 -1.91 8.17 -8.05
C GLY A 82 -1.06 7.15 -7.27
N GLU A 83 -0.78 7.43 -6.00
CA GLU A 83 -0.06 6.49 -5.10
C GLU A 83 -0.92 5.27 -4.78
N SER A 84 -2.22 5.46 -4.54
CA SER A 84 -3.16 4.35 -4.32
C SER A 84 -3.23 3.42 -5.52
N ASN A 85 -3.33 3.99 -6.73
CA ASN A 85 -3.39 3.21 -7.96
C ASN A 85 -2.09 2.44 -8.19
N LEU A 86 -0.94 3.12 -8.12
CA LEU A 86 0.36 2.47 -8.28
C LEU A 86 0.57 1.36 -7.23
N TYR A 87 0.17 1.61 -5.98
CA TYR A 87 0.30 0.59 -4.93
C TYR A 87 -0.57 -0.63 -5.21
N ALA A 88 -1.81 -0.45 -5.67
CA ALA A 88 -2.68 -1.55 -6.05
C ALA A 88 -2.10 -2.39 -7.20
N GLU A 89 -1.58 -1.73 -8.24
CA GLU A 89 -0.93 -2.41 -9.36
C GLU A 89 0.35 -3.12 -8.93
N LEU A 90 1.18 -2.52 -8.08
CA LEU A 90 2.37 -3.18 -7.50
C LEU A 90 2.00 -4.44 -6.72
N LEU A 91 0.93 -4.41 -5.93
CA LEU A 91 0.45 -5.58 -5.19
C LEU A 91 -0.04 -6.68 -6.15
N ALA A 92 -0.75 -6.32 -7.21
CA ALA A 92 -1.21 -7.25 -8.22
C ALA A 92 -0.04 -7.89 -8.99
N THR A 93 0.92 -7.08 -9.45
CA THR A 93 2.11 -7.53 -10.17
C THR A 93 2.98 -8.49 -9.34
N LEU A 94 3.09 -8.25 -8.02
CA LEU A 94 3.94 -9.05 -7.12
C LEU A 94 3.18 -10.21 -6.44
N ALA A 95 1.88 -10.37 -6.71
CA ALA A 95 1.08 -11.42 -6.10
C ALA A 95 1.64 -12.82 -6.41
N GLY A 96 1.75 -13.66 -5.37
CA GLY A 96 2.30 -15.02 -5.49
C GLY A 96 3.82 -15.09 -5.62
N SER A 97 4.54 -13.96 -5.67
CA SER A 97 6.01 -13.94 -5.68
C SER A 97 6.63 -13.89 -4.28
N SER A 98 7.95 -14.10 -4.20
CA SER A 98 8.76 -13.86 -3.00
C SER A 98 9.01 -12.37 -2.74
N TYR A 99 8.42 -11.46 -3.52
CA TYR A 99 8.62 -10.02 -3.36
C TYR A 99 7.44 -9.35 -2.65
N LYS A 100 7.73 -8.35 -1.83
CA LYS A 100 6.74 -7.51 -1.14
C LYS A 100 7.05 -6.04 -1.34
N VAL A 101 6.01 -5.22 -1.37
CA VAL A 101 6.12 -3.78 -1.51
C VAL A 101 5.77 -3.09 -0.20
N PHE A 102 6.64 -2.17 0.21
CA PHE A 102 6.50 -1.35 1.40
C PHE A 102 6.36 0.13 1.00
N PRO A 103 5.25 0.79 1.35
CA PRO A 103 5.05 2.20 1.02
C PRO A 103 5.74 3.13 2.03
N ASN A 104 6.14 4.32 1.56
CA ASN A 104 6.58 5.46 2.38
C ASN A 104 7.68 5.10 3.39
N ILE A 105 8.76 4.48 2.90
CA ILE A 105 9.88 4.01 3.72
C ILE A 105 10.94 5.09 3.86
N ARG A 106 11.40 5.35 5.09
CA ARG A 106 12.48 6.30 5.34
C ARG A 106 13.80 5.75 4.84
N LEU A 107 14.62 6.58 4.21
CA LEU A 107 15.91 6.14 3.68
C LEU A 107 16.88 5.69 4.77
N GLY A 108 16.75 6.20 6.00
CA GLY A 108 17.50 5.69 7.15
C GLY A 108 17.15 4.26 7.57
N GLN A 109 16.06 3.68 7.04
CA GLN A 109 15.73 2.26 7.21
C GLN A 109 16.26 1.39 6.06
N VAL A 110 16.65 2.01 4.94
CA VAL A 110 17.12 1.30 3.74
C VAL A 110 18.64 1.31 3.65
N PHE A 111 19.26 2.44 3.96
CA PHE A 111 20.69 2.65 3.81
C PHE A 111 21.37 2.78 5.18
N GLN A 112 22.45 2.04 5.34
CA GLN A 112 23.37 2.18 6.46
C GLN A 112 24.53 3.09 6.06
N GLU A 113 24.85 4.07 6.90
CA GLU A 113 26.03 4.92 6.71
C GLU A 113 27.30 4.13 7.03
N ILE A 114 28.31 4.24 6.17
CA ILE A 114 29.62 3.62 6.35
C ILE A 114 30.63 4.75 6.60
N GLY A 115 30.99 4.98 7.87
CA GLY A 115 31.94 6.04 8.26
C GLY A 115 31.73 6.55 9.69
N GLU A 116 32.71 7.29 10.22
CA GLU A 116 32.72 7.76 11.62
C GLU A 116 32.03 9.12 11.83
N SER A 117 31.66 9.86 10.78
CA SER A 117 31.05 11.19 10.90
C SER A 117 29.75 11.35 10.11
N SER A 118 28.66 11.66 10.84
CA SER A 118 27.37 12.02 10.26
C SER A 118 27.42 13.44 9.70
N SER A 119 27.48 13.56 8.37
CA SER A 119 27.30 14.84 7.68
C SER A 119 25.85 15.33 7.83
N PRO A 120 25.61 16.65 7.94
CA PRO A 120 24.25 17.22 7.90
C PRO A 120 23.43 16.75 6.69
N THR A 121 24.09 16.53 5.55
CA THR A 121 23.45 15.99 4.33
C THR A 121 22.94 14.58 4.53
N LEU A 122 23.67 13.74 5.28
CA LEU A 122 23.25 12.37 5.60
C LEU A 122 22.07 12.36 6.58
N SER A 123 22.06 13.27 7.56
CA SER A 123 20.90 13.45 8.45
C SER A 123 19.64 13.83 7.66
N ILE A 124 19.75 14.78 6.72
CA ILE A 124 18.64 15.16 5.84
C ILE A 124 18.18 13.98 4.98
N LEU A 125 19.14 13.22 4.43
CA LEU A 125 18.86 12.04 3.61
C LEU A 125 18.07 10.99 4.40
N ARG A 126 18.44 10.72 5.65
CA ARG A 126 17.76 9.73 6.51
C ARG A 126 16.30 10.05 6.75
N ASP A 127 15.96 11.33 6.80
CA ASP A 127 14.60 11.80 6.99
C ASP A 127 13.77 11.82 5.70
N GLN A 128 14.40 11.70 4.53
CA GLN A 128 13.67 11.52 3.28
C GLN A 128 13.05 10.13 3.20
N THR A 129 12.04 10.01 2.34
CA THR A 129 11.32 8.76 2.09
C THR A 129 11.37 8.38 0.61
N VAL A 130 11.51 7.09 0.34
CA VAL A 130 11.16 6.52 -0.97
C VAL A 130 9.67 6.20 -1.00
N GLY A 131 9.02 6.44 -2.14
CA GLY A 131 7.57 6.23 -2.30
C GLY A 131 7.17 4.78 -2.05
N PHE A 132 7.87 3.85 -2.72
CA PHE A 132 7.69 2.42 -2.53
C PHE A 132 9.04 1.71 -2.54
N LEU A 133 9.20 0.70 -1.69
CA LEU A 133 10.35 -0.18 -1.67
C LEU A 133 9.90 -1.62 -1.90
N VAL A 134 10.41 -2.25 -2.94
CA VAL A 134 10.26 -3.68 -3.14
C VAL A 134 11.41 -4.39 -2.42
N VAL A 135 11.04 -5.42 -1.67
CA VAL A 135 11.97 -6.28 -0.94
C VAL A 135 11.72 -7.74 -1.26
N GLU A 136 12.77 -8.55 -1.18
CA GLU A 136 12.72 -10.01 -1.30
C GLU A 136 12.53 -10.66 0.07
N THR A 137 11.63 -11.64 0.16
CA THR A 137 11.31 -12.41 1.36
C THR A 137 12.00 -13.78 1.32
N PRO A 138 12.33 -14.38 2.49
CA PRO A 138 11.92 -13.99 3.85
C PRO A 138 12.80 -12.95 4.55
N GLU A 139 13.99 -12.63 4.04
CA GLU A 139 14.96 -11.75 4.72
C GLU A 139 14.61 -10.25 4.63
N PHE A 140 13.58 -9.89 3.87
CA PHE A 140 13.18 -8.50 3.59
C PHE A 140 14.31 -7.67 2.99
N ARG A 141 15.10 -8.26 2.09
CA ARG A 141 16.23 -7.59 1.44
C ARG A 141 15.75 -6.54 0.44
N PRO A 142 16.16 -5.27 0.52
CA PRO A 142 15.83 -4.26 -0.49
C PRO A 142 16.33 -4.66 -1.88
N VAL A 143 15.46 -4.59 -2.90
CA VAL A 143 15.83 -4.92 -4.29
C VAL A 143 15.52 -3.80 -5.28
N LEU A 144 14.51 -2.96 -5.02
CA LEU A 144 14.12 -1.89 -5.93
C LEU A 144 13.36 -0.79 -5.19
N GLY A 145 13.73 0.47 -5.41
CA GLY A 145 12.92 1.63 -5.03
C GLY A 145 12.04 2.10 -6.19
N LEU A 146 10.87 2.65 -5.88
CA LEU A 146 10.02 3.36 -6.83
C LEU A 146 9.59 4.72 -6.28
N MET A 147 9.56 5.72 -7.14
CA MET A 147 9.11 7.07 -6.83
C MET A 147 8.12 7.56 -7.90
N LEU A 148 7.03 8.19 -7.45
CA LEU A 148 6.20 8.98 -8.33
C LEU A 148 6.80 10.38 -8.51
N VAL A 149 6.97 10.79 -9.77
CA VAL A 149 7.49 12.10 -10.17
C VAL A 149 6.39 12.91 -10.84
N GLY A 150 6.36 14.21 -10.56
CA GLY A 150 5.38 15.13 -11.13
C GLY A 150 4.06 15.22 -10.34
N ARG A 151 3.17 16.12 -10.77
CA ARG A 151 1.82 16.26 -10.21
C ARG A 151 0.86 15.31 -10.92
N ALA A 152 0.14 14.50 -10.16
CA ALA A 152 -0.98 13.71 -10.67
C ALA A 152 -2.07 14.62 -11.28
N TYR A 153 -2.75 14.15 -12.33
CA TYR A 153 -3.81 14.90 -13.01
C TYR A 153 -4.97 15.16 -12.04
N GLY A 154 -5.40 16.42 -11.90
CA GLY A 154 -6.51 16.82 -11.03
C GLY A 154 -6.22 16.86 -9.53
N ALA A 155 -4.97 16.65 -9.09
CA ALA A 155 -4.61 16.74 -7.68
C ALA A 155 -4.17 18.17 -7.31
N GLU A 156 -4.91 18.82 -6.40
CA GLU A 156 -4.46 20.07 -5.74
C GLU A 156 -3.23 19.83 -4.86
N VAL A 157 -3.11 18.60 -4.34
CA VAL A 157 -2.05 18.16 -3.41
C VAL A 157 -0.99 17.36 -4.17
N GLN A 158 0.28 17.73 -3.98
CA GLN A 158 1.42 16.97 -4.48
C GLN A 158 1.41 15.54 -3.89
N PRO A 159 1.70 14.48 -4.67
CA PRO A 159 1.89 13.13 -4.14
C PRO A 159 2.82 13.16 -2.92
N ARG A 160 2.56 12.34 -1.90
CA ARG A 160 3.38 12.34 -0.69
C ARG A 160 4.83 11.93 -0.97
N SER A 161 5.04 11.09 -1.99
CA SER A 161 6.34 10.71 -2.52
C SER A 161 6.94 11.72 -3.50
N SER A 162 6.20 12.76 -3.94
CA SER A 162 6.77 13.78 -4.82
C SER A 162 7.60 14.73 -3.97
N LEU A 163 8.90 14.47 -3.95
CA LEU A 163 9.88 15.30 -3.27
C LEU A 163 10.20 16.55 -4.11
N PRO A 164 10.59 17.68 -3.48
CA PRO A 164 11.23 18.78 -4.20
C PRO A 164 12.36 18.27 -5.09
N ALA A 165 12.64 18.95 -6.21
CA ALA A 165 13.65 18.50 -7.18
C ALA A 165 15.02 18.21 -6.53
N ALA A 166 15.48 19.10 -5.65
CA ALA A 166 16.73 18.93 -4.90
C ALA A 166 16.75 17.67 -4.02
N ASN A 167 15.61 17.30 -3.42
CA ASN A 167 15.50 16.10 -2.59
C ASN A 167 15.44 14.83 -3.46
N THR A 168 14.80 14.90 -4.64
CA THR A 168 14.77 13.80 -5.61
C THR A 168 16.17 13.43 -6.10
N GLU A 169 17.04 14.42 -6.33
CA GLU A 169 18.44 14.20 -6.70
C GLU A 169 19.23 13.51 -5.58
N LEU A 170 19.07 13.96 -4.33
CA LEU A 170 19.72 13.33 -3.18
C LEU A 170 19.28 11.87 -2.99
N VAL A 171 17.98 11.58 -3.12
CA VAL A 171 17.48 10.20 -3.08
C VAL A 171 18.07 9.38 -4.23
N THR A 172 18.07 9.90 -5.45
CA THR A 172 18.64 9.23 -6.62
C THR A 172 20.13 8.93 -6.43
N LEU A 173 20.88 9.87 -5.85
CA LEU A 173 22.29 9.70 -5.53
C LEU A 173 22.51 8.60 -4.48
N ALA A 174 21.67 8.51 -3.46
CA ALA A 174 21.76 7.47 -2.44
C ALA A 174 21.55 6.07 -3.02
N PHE A 175 20.48 5.88 -3.80
CA PHE A 175 20.20 4.62 -4.50
C PHE A 175 21.35 4.22 -5.44
N ARG A 176 21.87 5.18 -6.22
CA ARG A 176 23.03 4.95 -7.10
C ARG A 176 24.28 4.56 -6.31
N SER A 177 24.56 5.25 -5.20
CA SER A 177 25.72 4.98 -4.34
C SER A 177 25.65 3.58 -3.73
N ALA A 178 24.45 3.14 -3.34
CA ALA A 178 24.20 1.80 -2.81
C ALA A 178 24.06 0.70 -3.88
N ARG A 179 24.16 1.05 -5.18
CA ARG A 179 23.89 0.15 -6.32
C ARG A 179 22.49 -0.49 -6.26
N LEU A 180 21.53 0.20 -5.65
CA LEU A 180 20.13 -0.23 -5.57
C LEU A 180 19.35 0.45 -6.72
N PRO A 181 18.63 -0.30 -7.56
CA PRO A 181 17.78 0.28 -8.60
C PRO A 181 16.72 1.23 -8.03
N LEU A 182 16.46 2.32 -8.73
CA LEU A 182 15.39 3.28 -8.45
C LEU A 182 14.63 3.59 -9.73
N LEU A 183 13.33 3.27 -9.76
CA LEU A 183 12.44 3.62 -10.86
C LEU A 183 11.66 4.89 -10.55
N HIS A 184 11.67 5.81 -11.51
CA HIS A 184 10.87 7.03 -11.48
C HIS A 184 9.68 6.85 -12.41
N ILE A 185 8.48 6.92 -11.84
CA ILE A 185 7.21 6.76 -12.55
C ILE A 185 6.52 8.12 -12.61
N ASP A 186 6.11 8.57 -13.79
CA ASP A 186 5.35 9.81 -13.93
C ASP A 186 3.95 9.63 -13.33
N ALA A 187 3.61 10.46 -12.34
CA ALA A 187 2.33 10.45 -11.64
C ALA A 187 1.12 10.76 -12.54
N LYS A 188 1.33 11.27 -13.76
CA LYS A 188 0.28 11.51 -14.76
C LYS A 188 -0.03 10.27 -15.59
N ARG A 189 0.85 9.28 -15.61
CA ARG A 189 0.64 8.05 -16.38
C ARG A 189 -0.23 7.10 -15.56
N ASN A 190 -1.27 6.59 -16.19
CA ASN A 190 -1.97 5.43 -15.68
C ASN A 190 -1.21 4.20 -16.17
N ILE A 191 -0.47 3.55 -15.27
CA ILE A 191 0.31 2.34 -15.58
C ILE A 191 -0.49 1.17 -15.04
N ASP A 192 -0.75 0.17 -15.87
CA ASP A 192 -1.40 -1.08 -15.47
C ASP A 192 -0.37 -2.14 -15.02
N ALA A 193 -0.84 -3.23 -14.43
CA ALA A 193 0.00 -4.31 -13.94
C ALA A 193 0.92 -4.95 -15.00
N GLU A 194 0.52 -5.00 -16.28
CA GLU A 194 1.30 -5.64 -17.34
C GLU A 194 2.48 -4.75 -17.74
N GLU A 195 2.23 -3.45 -17.94
CA GLU A 195 3.28 -2.48 -18.17
C GLU A 195 4.22 -2.40 -16.96
N LEU A 196 3.66 -2.36 -15.75
CA LEU A 196 4.45 -2.31 -14.52
C LEU A 196 5.31 -3.56 -14.33
N SER A 197 4.79 -4.74 -14.68
CA SER A 197 5.56 -6.00 -14.68
C SER A 197 6.76 -5.91 -15.60
N THR A 198 6.57 -5.40 -16.83
CA THR A 198 7.64 -5.21 -17.81
C THR A 198 8.75 -4.30 -17.28
N LEU A 199 8.39 -3.27 -16.51
CA LEU A 199 9.34 -2.34 -15.91
C LEU A 199 10.04 -2.93 -14.67
N VAL A 200 9.32 -3.66 -13.83
CA VAL A 200 9.82 -4.10 -12.51
C VAL A 200 10.60 -5.42 -12.60
N MET A 201 10.09 -6.41 -13.32
CA MET A 201 10.67 -7.76 -13.35
C MET A 201 12.15 -7.83 -13.73
N PRO A 202 12.65 -7.03 -14.71
CA PRO A 202 14.07 -7.04 -15.07
C PRO A 202 15.02 -6.64 -13.93
N HIS A 203 14.52 -5.95 -12.90
CA HIS A 203 15.30 -5.54 -11.74
C HIS A 203 15.25 -6.56 -10.59
N LEU A 204 14.19 -7.37 -10.53
CA LEU A 204 14.03 -8.38 -9.49
C LEU A 204 14.91 -9.61 -9.78
N MET A 205 14.99 -10.03 -11.05
CA MET A 205 15.70 -11.25 -11.46
C MET A 205 17.23 -11.11 -11.58
N ARG A 206 17.82 -9.96 -11.24
CA ARG A 206 19.27 -9.70 -11.38
C ARG A 206 20.08 -10.01 -10.14
N THR A 207 19.51 -10.74 -9.19
CA THR A 207 20.08 -10.95 -7.87
C THR A 207 20.69 -12.32 -7.66
#